data_AF-A0A064C1P6-F1
#
_entry.id   AF-A0A064C1P6-F1
#
_cell.length_a   1.000
_cell.length_b   1.000
_cell.length_c   1.000
_cell.angle_alpha   90.00
_cell.angle_beta   90.00
_cell.angle_gamma   90.00
#
_symmetry.space_group_name_H-M   'P 1'
#
loop_
_entity.id
_entity.type
_entity.pdbx_description
1 polymer ?
#
loop_
_entity_poly.entity_id
_entity_poly.type
_entity_poly.pdbx_seq_one_letter_code
_entity_poly.pdbx_strand_id
1 'polypeptide(L)' 'MYRLVYESKAQKQLKKLDGATRRKIISWMTKNVDNTSNPYQHAKLLKGNLSGYCRYRVGD' A
#
# COMPACT_ATOMS: atom_id res chain seq x y z
N MET A 1 -5.21 14.89 -6.68
CA MET A 1 -5.53 13.66 -5.90
C MET A 1 -4.81 12.49 -6.56
N TYR A 2 -4.26 11.60 -5.75
CA TYR A 2 -3.49 10.46 -6.22
C TYR A 2 -4.39 9.23 -6.37
N ARG A 3 -4.05 8.36 -7.34
CA ARG A 3 -4.77 7.10 -7.60
C ARG A 3 -3.90 5.92 -7.21
N LEU A 4 -4.47 4.99 -6.46
CA LEU A 4 -3.83 3.73 -6.12
C LEU A 4 -3.92 2.74 -7.29
N VAL A 5 -2.77 2.18 -7.68
CA VAL A 5 -2.69 1.14 -8.70
C VAL A 5 -1.83 -0.01 -8.17
N TYR A 6 -2.30 -1.25 -8.39
CA TYR A 6 -1.53 -2.45 -8.06
C TYR A 6 -0.87 -3.01 -9.30
N GLU A 7 0.45 -3.19 -9.26
CA GLU A 7 1.17 -3.94 -10.29
C GLU A 7 0.78 -5.43 -10.28
N SER A 8 1.00 -6.11 -11.40
CA SER A 8 0.73 -7.55 -11.53
C SER A 8 1.47 -8.40 -10.49
N LYS A 9 2.70 -8.01 -10.11
CA LYS A 9 3.46 -8.66 -9.03
C LYS A 9 2.79 -8.47 -7.68
N ALA A 10 2.33 -7.27 -7.36
CA ALA A 10 1.62 -6.97 -6.12
C ALA A 10 0.29 -7.75 -6.05
N GLN A 11 -0.48 -7.81 -7.14
CA GLN A 11 -1.71 -8.62 -7.22
C GLN A 11 -1.44 -10.11 -6.95
N LYS A 12 -0.39 -10.68 -7.56
CA LYS A 12 0.02 -12.07 -7.33
C LYS A 12 0.42 -12.32 -5.87
N GLN A 13 1.12 -11.37 -5.25
CA GLN A 13 1.52 -11.47 -3.84
C GLN A 13 0.31 -11.36 -2.89
N LEU A 14 -0.58 -10.39 -3.13
CA LEU A 14 -1.83 -10.26 -2.37
C LEU A 14 -2.68 -11.51 -2.44
N LYS A 15 -2.75 -12.17 -3.61
CA LYS A 15 -3.51 -13.41 -3.80
C LYS A 15 -3.01 -14.58 -2.94
N LYS A 16 -1.72 -14.60 -2.58
CA LYS A 16 -1.11 -15.64 -1.73
C LYS A 16 -1.41 -15.48 -0.24
N LEU A 17 -1.88 -14.30 0.19
CA LEU A 17 -2.27 -14.06 1.57
C LEU A 17 -3.63 -14.71 1.87
N ASP A 18 -3.88 -15.01 3.14
CA ASP A 18 -5.21 -15.43 3.59
C ASP A 18 -6.26 -14.35 3.32
N GLY A 19 -7.52 -14.78 3.24
CA GLY A 19 -8.62 -13.90 2.83
C GLY A 19 -8.89 -12.74 3.79
N ALA A 20 -8.57 -12.87 5.08
CA ALA A 20 -8.78 -11.80 6.06
C ALA A 20 -7.68 -10.74 5.94
N THR A 21 -6.40 -11.16 5.94
CA THR A 21 -5.25 -10.27 5.77
C THR A 21 -5.32 -9.50 4.45
N ARG A 22 -5.64 -10.19 3.35
CA ARG A 22 -5.79 -9.55 2.03
C ARG A 22 -6.86 -8.46 2.05
N ARG A 23 -8.03 -8.73 2.62
CA ARG A 23 -9.12 -7.74 2.75
C ARG A 23 -8.71 -6.55 3.60
N LYS A 24 -8.02 -6.79 4.72
CA LYS A 24 -7.52 -5.73 5.61
C LYS A 24 -6.57 -4.78 4.88
N ILE A 25 -5.63 -5.32 4.11
CA ILE A 25 -4.68 -4.54 3.31
C ILE A 25 -5.40 -3.71 2.26
N ILE A 26 -6.25 -4.35 1.43
CA ILE A 26 -6.93 -3.66 0.34
C ILE A 26 -7.83 -2.54 0.89
N SER A 27 -8.64 -2.83 1.91
CA SER A 27 -9.53 -1.84 2.52
C SER A 27 -8.77 -0.66 3.10
N TRP A 28 -7.65 -0.90 3.78
CA TRP A 28 -6.83 0.17 4.34
C TRP A 28 -6.21 1.03 3.24
N MET A 29 -5.67 0.43 2.19
CA MET A 29 -5.05 1.16 1.09
C MET A 29 -6.08 2.00 0.31
N THR A 30 -7.25 1.44 0.02
CA THR A 30 -8.34 2.18 -0.62
C THR A 30 -8.82 3.35 0.26
N LYS A 31 -8.88 3.17 1.58
CA LYS A 31 -9.33 4.23 2.49
C LYS A 31 -8.31 5.37 2.68
N ASN A 32 -7.01 5.04 2.73
CA ASN A 32 -5.98 6.00 3.19
C ASN A 32 -5.03 6.46 2.08
N VAL A 33 -4.97 5.76 0.95
CA VAL A 33 -4.00 6.02 -0.13
C VAL A 33 -4.70 6.33 -1.45
N ASP A 34 -5.81 5.66 -1.76
CA ASP A 34 -6.56 5.98 -2.97
C ASP A 34 -7.34 7.30 -2.80
N ASN A 35 -7.37 8.09 -3.86
CA ASN A 35 -8.04 9.40 -3.93
C ASN A 35 -7.62 10.40 -2.83
N THR A 36 -6.40 10.30 -2.31
CA THR A 36 -5.87 11.24 -1.30
C THR A 36 -5.14 12.43 -1.95
N SER A 37 -5.03 13.54 -1.24
CA SER A 37 -4.18 14.69 -1.63
C SER A 37 -2.70 14.44 -1.33
N ASN A 38 -2.40 13.61 -0.32
CA ASN A 38 -1.04 13.29 0.09
C ASN A 38 -0.90 11.79 0.42
N PRO A 39 -0.38 10.96 -0.52
CA PRO A 39 -0.22 9.52 -0.30
C PRO A 39 0.85 9.21 0.75
N TYR A 40 1.75 10.16 1.04
CA TYR A 40 2.83 9.97 2.01
C TYR A 40 2.39 10.19 3.47
N GLN A 41 1.16 10.68 3.71
CA GLN A 41 0.66 10.98 5.06
C GLN A 41 0.78 9.78 6.02
N HIS A 42 0.53 8.58 5.53
CA HIS A 42 0.61 7.35 6.32
C HIS A 42 1.81 6.46 5.95
N ALA A 43 2.72 6.98 5.13
CA ALA A 43 3.87 6.24 4.61
C ALA A 43 5.15 6.58 5.37
N LYS A 44 6.12 5.65 5.37
CA LYS A 44 7.50 5.94 5.73
C LYS A 44 8.40 5.71 4.52
N LEU A 45 9.21 6.70 4.17
CA LEU A 45 10.18 6.60 3.09
C LEU A 45 11.23 5.52 3.42
N LEU A 46 11.58 4.72 2.41
CA LEU A 46 12.68 3.78 2.51
C LEU A 46 14.02 4.52 2.28
N LYS A 47 15.11 3.95 2.81
CA LYS A 47 16.46 4.52 2.79
C LYS A 47 17.42 3.64 1.98
N GLY A 48 18.62 4.15 1.68
CA GLY A 48 19.64 3.44 0.93
C GLY A 48 19.22 3.18 -0.52
N ASN A 49 19.50 1.98 -1.04
CA ASN A 49 19.19 1.59 -2.43
C ASN A 49 17.69 1.59 -2.79
N LEU A 50 16.80 1.76 -1.80
CA LEU A 50 15.36 1.87 -2.00
C LEU A 50 14.84 3.31 -1.79
N SER A 51 15.73 4.30 -1.79
CA SER A 51 15.35 5.71 -1.77
C SER A 51 14.41 6.03 -2.95
N GLY A 52 13.30 6.71 -2.67
CA GLY A 52 12.23 6.98 -3.66
C GLY A 52 11.02 6.05 -3.52
N TYR A 53 11.16 4.93 -2.82
CA TYR A 53 10.04 4.08 -2.42
C TYR A 53 9.55 4.41 -1.01
N CYS A 54 8.31 4.06 -0.72
CA CYS A 54 7.71 4.18 0.61
C CYS A 54 7.07 2.86 1.04
N ARG A 55 6.91 2.69 2.34
CA ARG A 55 6.15 1.58 2.93
C ARG A 55 4.96 2.10 3.71
N TYR A 56 3.88 1.33 3.67
CA TYR A 56 2.71 1.50 4.52
C TYR A 56 2.71 0.40 5.58
N ARG A 57 2.31 0.74 6.80
CA ARG A 57 2.07 -0.23 7.87
C ARG A 57 0.57 -0.37 8.03
N VAL A 58 0.05 -1.58 7.77
CA VAL A 58 -1.38 -1.86 7.84
C VAL A 58 -1.66 -2.78 9.01
N GLY A 59 -2.47 -2.31 9.95
CA GLY A 59 -2.86 -3.09 11.12
C GLY A 59 -1.89 -3.03 12.31
N ASP A 60 -0.90 -2.14 12.26
CA ASP A 60 -0.36 -1.52 13.49
C ASP A 60 -1.48 -0.78 14.23
#